data_AF-A0A7X8V486-F1
#
_entry.id   AF-A0A7X8V486-F1
#
_cell.length_a   1.000
_cell.length_b   1.000
_cell.length_c   1.000
_cell.angle_alpha   90.00
_cell.angle_beta   90.00
_cell.angle_gamma   90.00
#
_symmetry.space_group_name_H-M   'P 1'
#
loop_
_entity.id
_entity.type
_entity.pdbx_description
1 polymer ?
#
loop_
_entity_poly.entity_id
_entity_poly.type
_entity_poly.pdbx_seq_one_letter_code
_entity_poly.pdbx_strand_id
1 'polypeptide(L)'
;QVINLQRFTSGEDRWIAVVDEKDFLRAREEAERQMKFQVEEDLREMKKKDDYILLQELVFTETERIDADPPVGGEGEVLQLKLIYRLRAGTLSTSSLYKWLRRYLQQTIPAGFVQHGEGITIRDLQVHGRDLRHSELYVHAAAKIRGKINRQQLFQAIAGKTLEEAQIELTGFPEIGQVKFRNTPNVQRVPTRSFQVRFLVPMER
;
A
#
# COMPACT_ATOMS: atom_id res chain seq x y z
N GLN A 1 14.88 37.39 37.80
CA GLN A 1 14.73 38.72 38.41
C GLN A 1 16.04 39.10 39.07
N VAL A 2 16.74 40.12 38.56
CA VAL A 2 17.94 40.67 39.19
C VAL A 2 17.62 42.12 39.54
N ILE A 3 17.71 42.47 40.83
CA ILE A 3 17.48 43.83 41.35
C ILE A 3 18.84 44.49 41.49
N ASN A 4 19.11 45.53 40.70
CA ASN A 4 20.28 46.39 40.90
C ASN A 4 20.02 47.33 42.10
N LEU A 5 20.79 47.13 43.17
CA LEU A 5 20.84 48.02 44.33
C LEU A 5 22.07 48.92 44.23
N GLN A 6 22.03 49.97 43.40
CA GLN A 6 22.87 51.15 43.57
C GLN A 6 22.30 52.33 42.77
N ARG A 7 21.93 53.41 43.48
CA ARG A 7 21.39 54.65 42.90
C ARG A 7 22.55 55.47 42.32
N PHE A 8 22.60 55.57 41.00
CA PHE A 8 23.29 56.66 40.31
C PHE A 8 22.24 57.53 39.60
N THR A 9 22.15 58.77 40.06
CA THR A 9 21.31 59.85 39.53
C THR A 9 21.74 60.22 38.12
N SER A 10 20.78 60.23 37.19
CA SER A 10 20.81 60.67 35.77
C SER A 10 20.89 59.60 34.66
N GLY A 11 20.40 58.39 34.89
CA GLY A 11 20.08 57.44 33.81
C GLY A 11 18.58 57.20 33.74
N GLU A 12 17.97 57.30 32.55
CA GLU A 12 16.65 56.70 32.33
C GLU A 12 16.76 55.19 32.56
N ASP A 13 15.92 54.63 33.44
CA ASP A 13 15.78 53.18 33.60
C ASP A 13 15.24 52.61 32.28
N ARG A 14 16.15 52.18 31.40
CA ARG A 14 15.79 51.45 30.18
C ARG A 14 15.53 50.00 30.54
N TRP A 15 14.27 49.60 30.42
CA TRP A 15 13.86 48.20 30.50
C TRP A 15 14.31 47.51 29.22
N ILE A 16 15.37 46.71 29.30
CA ILE A 16 15.86 45.91 28.18
C ILE A 16 15.21 44.52 28.31
N ALA A 17 14.36 44.16 27.35
CA ALA A 17 13.82 42.81 27.24
C ALA A 17 14.94 41.85 26.78
N VAL A 18 15.22 40.84 27.59
CA VAL A 18 16.24 39.83 27.31
C VAL A 18 15.53 38.49 27.11
N VAL A 19 15.97 37.75 26.10
CA VAL A 19 15.45 36.40 25.85
C VAL A 19 15.88 35.46 26.99
N ASP A 20 14.92 35.09 27.83
CA ASP A 20 15.11 34.11 28.90
C ASP A 20 15.11 32.68 28.34
N GLU A 21 15.85 31.78 29.01
CA GLU A 21 15.93 30.36 28.65
C GLU A 21 14.55 29.66 28.66
N LYS A 22 13.64 30.12 29.52
CA LYS A 22 12.26 29.61 29.58
C LYS A 22 11.44 29.97 28.34
N ASP A 23 11.66 31.16 27.78
CA ASP A 23 10.95 31.61 26.58
C ASP A 23 11.50 30.89 25.34
N PHE A 24 12.81 30.62 25.30
CA PHE A 24 13.41 29.76 24.28
C PHE A 24 12.85 28.34 24.30
N LEU A 25 12.71 27.72 25.48
CA LEU A 25 12.13 26.37 25.60
C LEU A 25 10.67 26.33 25.14
N ARG A 26 9.85 27.32 25.51
CA ARG A 26 8.46 27.43 25.05
C ARG A 26 8.37 27.60 23.55
N ALA A 27 9.18 28.49 22.99
CA ALA A 27 9.21 28.71 21.54
C ALA A 27 9.67 27.45 20.81
N ARG A 28 10.62 26.69 21.37
CA ARG A 28 11.08 25.42 20.80
C ARG A 28 9.97 24.37 20.80
N GLU A 29 9.25 24.20 21.89
CA GLU A 29 8.11 23.28 21.96
C GLU A 29 7.04 23.63 20.92
N GLU A 30 6.76 24.92 20.74
CA GLU A 30 5.81 25.39 19.74
C GLU A 30 6.33 25.17 18.31
N ALA A 31 7.62 25.40 18.05
CA ALA A 31 8.25 25.09 16.76
C ALA A 31 8.22 23.59 16.45
N GLU A 32 8.44 22.73 17.45
CA GLU A 32 8.32 21.27 17.29
C GLU A 32 6.87 20.83 17.03
N ARG A 33 5.87 21.52 17.60
CA ARG A 33 4.45 21.30 17.26
C ARG A 33 4.14 21.71 15.83
N GLN A 34 4.59 22.89 15.41
CA GLN A 34 4.42 23.39 14.04
C GLN A 34 5.10 22.46 13.02
N MET A 35 6.28 21.92 13.35
CA MET A 35 6.97 20.93 12.53
C MET A 35 6.10 19.69 12.29
N LYS A 36 5.38 19.17 13.31
CA LYS A 36 4.51 18.01 13.13
C LYS A 36 3.40 18.28 12.11
N PHE A 37 2.78 19.46 12.16
CA PHE A 37 1.78 19.85 11.17
C PHE A 37 2.37 19.99 9.77
N GLN A 38 3.56 20.58 9.64
CA GLN A 38 4.23 20.72 8.34
C GLN A 38 4.62 19.36 7.75
N VAL A 39 5.11 18.43 8.58
CA VAL A 39 5.42 17.07 8.14
C VAL A 39 4.18 16.37 7.59
N GLU A 40 3.02 16.51 8.22
CA GLU A 40 1.78 15.93 7.68
C GLU A 40 1.41 16.50 6.31
N GLU A 41 1.58 17.81 6.10
CA GLU A 41 1.34 18.46 4.81
C GLU A 41 2.34 17.99 3.75
N ASP A 42 3.63 17.94 4.07
CA ASP A 42 4.68 17.44 3.17
C ASP A 42 4.39 15.98 2.74
N LEU A 43 3.96 15.13 3.67
CA LEU A 43 3.56 13.74 3.37
C LEU A 43 2.32 13.67 2.48
N ARG A 44 1.34 14.57 2.68
CA ARG A 44 0.16 14.67 1.80
C ARG A 44 0.55 15.08 0.39
N GLU A 45 1.49 16.00 0.23
CA GLU A 45 2.02 16.36 -1.09
C GLU A 45 2.74 15.19 -1.75
N MET A 46 3.52 14.42 -0.98
CA MET A 46 4.17 13.22 -1.50
C MET A 46 3.17 12.15 -1.95
N LYS A 47 2.03 12.00 -1.26
CA LYS A 47 0.94 11.08 -1.65
C LYS A 47 0.26 11.46 -2.97
N LYS A 48 0.30 12.73 -3.39
CA LYS A 48 -0.31 13.18 -4.67
C LYS A 48 0.45 12.66 -5.90
N LYS A 49 1.63 12.08 -5.73
CA LYS A 49 2.34 11.42 -6.84
C LYS A 49 1.70 10.05 -7.07
N ASP A 50 0.86 9.97 -8.10
CA ASP A 50 0.03 8.80 -8.45
C ASP A 50 0.80 7.46 -8.59
N ASP A 51 2.12 7.50 -8.78
CA ASP A 51 2.96 6.32 -9.00
C ASP A 51 3.50 5.66 -7.71
N TYR A 52 3.25 6.24 -6.54
CA TYR A 52 3.84 5.77 -5.28
C TYR A 52 2.84 5.61 -4.15
N ILE A 53 2.93 4.49 -3.45
CA ILE A 53 2.27 4.24 -2.16
C ILE A 53 3.23 4.69 -1.07
N LEU A 54 2.81 5.65 -0.25
CA LEU A 54 3.56 6.06 0.94
C LEU A 54 3.37 5.05 2.06
N LEU A 55 4.48 4.58 2.62
CA LEU A 55 4.51 3.67 3.77
C LEU A 55 4.55 4.50 5.05
N GLN A 56 3.39 4.68 5.70
CA GLN A 56 3.25 5.59 6.85
C GLN A 56 4.07 5.11 8.06
N GLU A 57 4.28 3.80 8.17
CA GLU A 57 5.09 3.14 9.17
C GLU A 57 6.60 3.44 9.01
N LEU A 58 7.01 3.94 7.85
CA LEU A 58 8.41 4.25 7.51
C LEU A 58 8.63 5.74 7.25
N VAL A 59 8.08 6.58 8.12
CA VAL A 59 8.32 8.02 8.11
C VAL A 59 9.25 8.38 9.27
N PHE A 60 10.34 9.05 8.93
CA PHE A 60 11.37 9.46 9.87
C PHE A 60 11.62 10.97 9.73
N THR A 61 11.57 11.67 10.86
CA THR A 61 11.86 13.11 10.94
C THR A 61 13.04 13.33 11.86
N GLU A 62 14.09 13.98 11.36
CA GLU A 62 15.29 14.33 12.11
C GLU A 62 15.44 15.86 12.16
N THR A 63 15.46 16.46 13.34
CA THR A 63 15.77 17.90 13.49
C THR A 63 17.26 18.10 13.27
N GLU A 64 17.64 18.89 12.26
CA GLU A 64 19.04 19.16 11.94
C GLU A 64 19.58 20.33 12.75
N ARG A 65 18.81 21.43 12.81
CA ARG A 65 19.28 22.70 13.38
C ARG A 65 18.11 23.54 13.88
N ILE A 66 18.35 24.25 14.97
CA ILE A 66 17.43 25.25 15.52
C ILE A 66 18.23 26.55 15.63
N ASP A 67 17.85 27.55 14.85
CA ASP A 67 18.43 28.90 14.91
C ASP A 67 17.49 29.83 15.66
N ALA A 68 18.05 30.60 16.60
CA ALA A 68 17.33 31.61 17.36
C ALA A 68 17.84 33.00 17.03
N ASP A 69 16.93 33.92 16.76
CA ASP A 69 17.22 35.33 16.55
C ASP A 69 16.21 36.20 17.34
N PRO A 70 16.64 36.94 18.37
CA PRO A 70 17.98 36.98 18.96
C PRO A 70 18.36 35.67 19.68
N PRO A 71 19.66 35.41 19.90
CA PRO A 71 20.10 34.26 20.70
C PRO A 71 19.67 34.40 22.17
N VAL A 72 19.70 33.30 22.93
CA VAL A 72 19.42 33.33 24.39
C VAL A 72 20.38 34.31 25.08
N GLY A 73 19.84 35.21 25.89
CA GLY A 73 20.60 36.32 26.50
C GLY A 73 20.80 37.53 25.59
N GLY A 74 20.34 37.48 24.34
CA GLY A 74 20.29 38.63 23.44
C GLY A 74 19.15 39.58 23.79
N GLU A 75 19.34 40.85 23.46
CA GLU A 75 18.33 41.90 23.65
C GLU A 75 17.34 41.85 22.48
N GLY A 76 16.04 41.77 22.78
CA GLY A 76 14.99 41.76 21.77
C GLY A 76 13.62 41.43 22.35
N GLU A 77 12.59 42.08 21.83
CA GLU A 77 11.21 41.89 22.26
C GLU A 77 10.52 40.68 21.59
N VAL A 78 11.08 40.20 20.47
CA VAL A 78 10.52 39.10 19.68
C VAL A 78 11.60 38.04 19.47
N LEU A 79 11.33 36.81 19.91
CA LEU A 79 12.15 35.65 19.63
C LEU A 79 11.65 34.94 18.36
N GLN A 80 12.47 34.88 17.32
CA GLN A 80 12.23 34.08 16.13
C GLN A 80 13.03 32.78 16.20
N LEU A 81 12.35 31.64 16.04
CA LEU A 81 12.99 30.34 15.91
C LEU A 81 12.81 29.80 14.51
N LYS A 82 13.92 29.39 13.91
CA LYS A 82 13.94 28.66 12.65
C LYS A 82 14.38 27.22 12.91
N LEU A 83 13.44 26.30 12.77
CA LEU A 83 13.68 24.86 12.89
C LEU A 83 13.89 24.25 11.49
N ILE A 84 15.08 23.71 11.26
CA ILE A 84 15.44 22.98 10.04
C ILE A 84 15.35 21.49 10.36
N TYR A 85 14.53 20.76 9.62
CA TYR A 85 14.36 19.32 9.76
C TYR A 85 14.54 18.60 8.43
N ARG A 86 14.89 17.31 8.52
CA ARG A 86 14.99 16.37 7.40
C ARG A 86 13.89 15.33 7.54
N LEU A 87 13.08 15.20 6.49
CA LEU A 87 12.06 14.17 6.35
C LEU A 87 12.56 13.05 5.43
N ARG A 88 12.45 11.80 5.88
CA ARG A 88 12.69 10.60 5.07
C ARG A 88 11.47 9.71 5.13
N ALA A 89 10.97 9.28 3.99
CA ALA A 89 9.81 8.40 3.91
C ALA A 89 10.04 7.21 2.98
N GLY A 90 9.57 6.04 3.41
CA GLY A 90 9.49 4.85 2.57
C GLY A 90 8.38 5.00 1.54
N THR A 91 8.70 4.74 0.27
CA THR A 91 7.71 4.74 -0.82
C THR A 91 7.82 3.46 -1.63
N LEU A 92 6.68 2.99 -2.11
CA LEU A 92 6.59 1.80 -2.96
C LEU A 92 5.98 2.19 -4.30
N SER A 93 6.71 1.94 -5.39
CA SER A 93 6.15 2.18 -6.72
C SER A 93 5.00 1.22 -7.00
N THR A 94 3.83 1.77 -7.32
CA THR A 94 2.64 1.00 -7.71
C THR A 94 2.97 0.11 -8.90
N SER A 95 3.61 0.65 -9.93
CA SER A 95 3.97 -0.08 -11.15
C SER A 95 4.88 -1.30 -10.88
N SER A 96 5.87 -1.17 -10.01
CA SER A 96 6.78 -2.26 -9.63
C SER A 96 6.06 -3.31 -8.81
N LEU A 97 5.21 -2.90 -7.88
CA LEU A 97 4.40 -3.81 -7.07
C LEU A 97 3.47 -4.65 -7.96
N TYR A 98 2.75 -4.03 -8.89
CA TYR A 98 1.87 -4.73 -9.81
C TYR A 98 2.61 -5.68 -10.75
N LYS A 99 3.81 -5.30 -11.24
CA LYS A 99 4.66 -6.19 -12.04
C LYS A 99 5.09 -7.42 -11.25
N TRP A 100 5.51 -7.23 -10.00
CA TRP A 100 5.89 -8.32 -9.12
C TRP A 100 4.70 -9.25 -8.81
N LEU A 101 3.56 -8.69 -8.43
CA LEU A 101 2.33 -9.45 -8.16
C LEU A 101 1.86 -10.26 -9.38
N ARG A 102 1.94 -9.69 -10.59
CA ARG A 102 1.60 -10.42 -11.83
C ARG A 102 2.52 -11.61 -12.06
N ARG A 103 3.83 -11.43 -11.86
CA ARG A 103 4.81 -12.52 -12.01
C ARG A 103 4.57 -13.61 -10.97
N TYR A 104 4.31 -13.23 -9.72
CA TYR A 104 3.99 -14.17 -8.65
C TYR A 104 2.70 -14.95 -8.95
N LEU A 105 1.67 -14.26 -9.42
CA LEU A 105 0.40 -14.87 -9.80
C LEU A 105 0.60 -15.89 -10.94
N GLN A 106 1.38 -15.54 -11.98
CA GLN A 106 1.66 -16.47 -13.09
C GLN A 106 2.38 -17.75 -12.65
N GLN A 107 3.19 -17.69 -11.59
CA GLN A 107 3.91 -18.84 -11.06
C GLN A 107 3.06 -19.71 -10.12
N THR A 108 2.00 -19.13 -9.52
CA THR A 108 1.16 -19.79 -8.51
C THR A 108 -0.20 -20.23 -9.04
N ILE A 109 -0.65 -19.72 -10.19
CA ILE A 109 -1.87 -20.18 -10.85
C ILE A 109 -1.75 -21.69 -11.15
N PRO A 110 -2.70 -22.51 -10.69
CA PRO A 110 -2.73 -23.93 -11.03
C PRO A 110 -2.85 -24.15 -12.54
N ALA A 111 -2.29 -25.26 -13.02
CA ALA A 111 -2.46 -25.66 -14.41
C ALA A 111 -3.96 -25.75 -14.77
N GLY A 112 -4.32 -25.31 -15.97
CA GLY A 112 -5.72 -25.26 -16.41
C GLY A 112 -6.49 -24.02 -15.95
N PHE A 113 -5.86 -23.07 -15.24
CA PHE A 113 -6.46 -21.77 -14.90
C PHE A 113 -5.72 -20.61 -15.59
N VAL A 114 -6.44 -19.50 -15.77
CA VAL A 114 -5.92 -18.23 -16.29
C VAL A 114 -6.53 -17.07 -15.50
N GLN A 115 -5.82 -15.95 -15.42
CA GLN A 115 -6.37 -14.75 -14.80
C GLN A 115 -7.62 -14.27 -15.55
N HIS A 116 -8.63 -13.82 -14.81
CA HIS A 116 -9.89 -13.32 -15.35
C HIS A 116 -10.27 -11.96 -14.74
N GLY A 117 -10.80 -11.05 -15.55
CA GLY A 117 -11.27 -9.74 -15.08
C GLY A 117 -10.19 -8.67 -14.99
N GLU A 118 -10.50 -7.60 -14.24
CA GLU A 118 -9.79 -6.30 -14.28
C GLU A 118 -8.37 -6.31 -13.70
N GLY A 119 -7.97 -7.32 -12.94
CA GLY A 119 -6.58 -7.41 -12.49
C GLY A 119 -6.40 -8.02 -11.11
N ILE A 120 -5.34 -7.57 -10.44
CA ILE A 120 -4.99 -7.94 -9.07
C ILE A 120 -5.49 -6.81 -8.16
N THR A 121 -6.28 -7.11 -7.15
CA THR A 121 -6.76 -6.15 -6.16
C THR A 121 -5.92 -6.28 -4.90
N ILE A 122 -5.22 -5.22 -4.51
CA ILE A 122 -4.52 -5.16 -3.22
C ILE A 122 -5.56 -4.86 -2.15
N ARG A 123 -5.68 -5.75 -1.17
CA ARG A 123 -6.62 -5.62 -0.05
C ARG A 123 -5.97 -4.97 1.17
N ASP A 124 -4.72 -5.34 1.43
CA ASP A 124 -3.98 -4.84 2.57
C ASP A 124 -2.48 -4.82 2.27
N LEU A 125 -1.78 -3.89 2.91
CA LEU A 125 -0.35 -3.70 2.79
C LEU A 125 0.20 -3.35 4.18
N GLN A 126 1.01 -4.24 4.74
CA GLN A 126 1.57 -4.10 6.06
C GLN A 126 3.08 -4.01 5.97
N VAL A 127 3.67 -3.16 6.81
CA VAL A 127 5.12 -2.99 6.90
C VAL A 127 5.57 -3.38 8.29
N HIS A 128 6.52 -4.31 8.36
CA HIS A 128 7.13 -4.74 9.61
C HIS A 128 8.62 -4.39 9.57
N GLY A 129 9.03 -3.47 10.44
CA GLY A 129 10.43 -3.08 10.54
C GLY A 129 10.60 -1.75 11.24
N ARG A 130 11.86 -1.40 11.53
CA ARG A 130 12.23 -0.16 12.23
C ARG A 130 13.05 0.80 11.38
N ASP A 131 13.52 0.38 10.20
CA ASP A 131 14.32 1.22 9.30
C ASP A 131 13.94 1.03 7.82
N LEU A 132 14.41 1.92 6.96
CA LEU A 132 14.12 1.88 5.51
C LEU A 132 14.79 0.75 4.73
N ARG A 133 15.79 0.06 5.30
CA ARG A 133 16.64 -0.94 4.63
C ARG A 133 16.30 -2.39 4.99
N HIS A 134 15.77 -2.62 6.18
CA HIS A 134 15.53 -3.94 6.78
C HIS A 134 14.04 -4.16 7.10
N SER A 135 13.14 -3.40 6.47
CA SER A 135 11.71 -3.58 6.63
C SER A 135 11.15 -4.63 5.68
N GLU A 136 10.27 -5.47 6.20
CA GLU A 136 9.53 -6.46 5.45
C GLU A 136 8.16 -5.91 5.05
N LEU A 137 7.79 -6.14 3.79
CA LEU A 137 6.51 -5.72 3.23
C LEU A 137 5.63 -6.95 3.02
N TYR A 138 4.48 -6.97 3.68
CA TYR A 138 3.45 -7.99 3.48
C TYR A 138 2.32 -7.41 2.65
N VAL A 139 2.06 -8.04 1.51
CA VAL A 139 1.04 -7.58 0.57
C VAL A 139 -0.04 -8.65 0.46
N HIS A 140 -1.24 -8.32 0.92
CA HIS A 140 -2.42 -9.16 0.72
C HIS A 140 -3.12 -8.72 -0.55
N ALA A 141 -3.05 -9.55 -1.58
CA ALA A 141 -3.71 -9.30 -2.86
C ALA A 141 -4.64 -10.44 -3.24
N ALA A 142 -5.70 -10.12 -3.98
CA ALA A 142 -6.65 -11.07 -4.53
C ALA A 142 -6.70 -10.92 -6.05
N ALA A 143 -6.77 -12.04 -6.76
CA ALA A 143 -6.96 -12.05 -8.20
C ALA A 143 -8.04 -13.08 -8.54
N LYS A 144 -8.92 -12.73 -9.48
CA LYS A 144 -9.89 -13.68 -10.02
C LYS A 144 -9.19 -14.56 -11.06
N ILE A 145 -9.37 -15.86 -10.94
CA ILE A 145 -8.89 -16.85 -11.90
C ILE A 145 -10.08 -17.59 -12.49
N ARG A 146 -9.91 -18.09 -13.71
CA ARG A 146 -10.92 -18.85 -14.43
C ARG A 146 -10.28 -20.06 -15.08
N GLY A 147 -11.01 -21.17 -15.06
CA GLY A 147 -10.64 -22.37 -15.79
C GLY A 147 -10.51 -22.12 -17.30
N LYS A 148 -9.35 -22.45 -17.86
CA LYS A 148 -9.08 -22.50 -19.29
C LYS A 148 -9.55 -23.83 -19.84
N ILE A 149 -10.81 -23.86 -20.24
CA ILE A 149 -11.42 -25.03 -20.85
C ILE A 149 -10.90 -25.18 -22.30
N ASN A 150 -10.11 -26.22 -22.55
CA ASN A 150 -9.74 -26.61 -23.91
C ASN A 150 -10.79 -27.54 -24.50
N ARG A 151 -11.56 -27.02 -25.45
CA ARG A 151 -12.58 -27.79 -26.18
C ARG A 151 -12.03 -29.09 -26.76
N GLN A 152 -10.94 -29.02 -27.53
CA GLN A 152 -10.41 -30.19 -28.24
C GLN A 152 -9.99 -31.29 -27.27
N GLN A 153 -9.34 -30.91 -26.17
CA GLN A 153 -8.93 -31.86 -25.13
C GLN A 153 -10.13 -32.55 -24.48
N LEU A 154 -11.18 -31.79 -24.15
CA LEU A 154 -12.41 -32.37 -23.60
C LEU A 154 -13.13 -33.27 -24.59
N PHE A 155 -13.22 -32.86 -25.86
CA PHE A 155 -13.81 -33.66 -26.93
C PHE A 155 -13.09 -35.00 -27.07
N GLN A 156 -11.76 -35.00 -27.09
CA GLN A 156 -10.97 -36.23 -27.15
C GLN A 156 -11.11 -37.09 -25.90
N ALA A 157 -11.21 -36.48 -24.72
CA ALA A 157 -11.30 -37.19 -23.45
C ALA A 157 -12.61 -37.98 -23.29
N ILE A 158 -13.71 -37.54 -23.94
CA ILE A 158 -15.04 -38.14 -23.76
C ILE A 158 -15.60 -38.85 -24.98
N ALA A 159 -15.05 -38.63 -26.18
CA ALA A 159 -15.56 -39.24 -27.41
C ALA A 159 -15.53 -40.78 -27.33
N GLY A 160 -16.68 -41.42 -27.56
CA GLY A 160 -16.81 -42.89 -27.56
C GLY A 160 -16.99 -43.54 -26.19
N LYS A 161 -16.78 -42.81 -25.10
CA LYS A 161 -17.00 -43.28 -23.72
C LYS A 161 -18.50 -43.41 -23.39
N THR A 162 -18.83 -44.23 -22.40
CA THR A 162 -20.18 -44.23 -21.81
C THR A 162 -20.46 -42.90 -21.13
N LEU A 163 -21.73 -42.57 -20.90
CA LEU A 163 -22.08 -41.32 -20.20
C LEU A 163 -21.50 -41.28 -18.78
N GLU A 164 -21.46 -42.43 -18.10
CA GLU A 164 -20.89 -42.55 -16.75
C GLU A 164 -19.37 -42.33 -16.78
N GLU A 165 -18.65 -42.98 -17.70
CA GLU A 165 -17.21 -42.79 -17.88
C GLU A 165 -16.87 -41.34 -18.28
N ALA A 166 -17.65 -40.76 -19.19
CA ALA A 166 -17.50 -39.37 -19.61
C ALA A 166 -17.75 -38.42 -18.44
N GLN A 167 -18.72 -38.72 -17.57
CA GLN A 167 -18.99 -37.91 -16.38
C GLN A 167 -17.80 -37.92 -15.43
N ILE A 168 -17.27 -39.10 -15.11
CA ILE A 168 -16.11 -39.27 -14.23
C ILE A 168 -14.90 -38.50 -14.77
N GLU A 169 -14.61 -38.66 -16.07
CA GLU A 169 -13.51 -37.97 -16.73
C GLU A 169 -13.67 -36.45 -16.66
N LEU A 170 -14.87 -35.93 -16.97
CA LEU A 170 -15.14 -34.50 -16.96
C LEU A 170 -15.07 -33.90 -15.56
N THR A 171 -15.51 -34.65 -14.53
CA THR A 171 -15.37 -34.22 -13.14
C THR A 171 -13.94 -34.29 -12.62
N GLY A 172 -13.05 -35.01 -13.31
CA GLY A 172 -11.62 -35.05 -12.98
C GLY A 172 -10.86 -33.77 -13.33
N PHE A 173 -11.43 -32.91 -14.19
CA PHE A 173 -10.84 -31.62 -14.54
C PHE A 173 -11.16 -30.57 -13.45
N PRO A 174 -10.15 -29.97 -12.80
CA PRO A 174 -10.38 -28.99 -11.73
C PRO A 174 -11.10 -27.73 -12.21
N GLU A 175 -11.05 -27.42 -13.51
CA GLU A 175 -11.78 -26.31 -14.13
C GLU A 175 -13.28 -26.57 -14.33
N ILE A 176 -13.77 -27.81 -14.15
CA ILE A 176 -15.16 -28.20 -14.40
C ILE A 176 -15.92 -28.36 -13.08
N GLY A 177 -16.80 -27.41 -12.79
CA GLY A 177 -17.63 -27.47 -11.57
C GLY A 177 -18.88 -28.36 -11.69
N GLN A 178 -19.49 -28.44 -12.88
CA GLN A 178 -20.71 -29.23 -13.09
C GLN A 178 -20.81 -29.76 -14.51
N VAL A 179 -21.26 -31.01 -14.63
CA VAL A 179 -21.52 -31.69 -15.91
C VAL A 179 -23.00 -32.04 -15.99
N LYS A 180 -23.64 -31.75 -17.13
CA LYS A 180 -25.01 -32.15 -17.41
C LYS A 180 -25.09 -32.71 -18.82
N PHE A 181 -25.54 -33.95 -18.95
CA PHE A 181 -25.83 -34.56 -20.24
C PHE A 181 -27.28 -34.26 -20.64
N ARG A 182 -27.47 -33.80 -21.88
CA ARG A 182 -28.79 -33.70 -22.52
C ARG A 182 -28.80 -34.66 -23.70
N ASN A 183 -29.44 -35.80 -23.51
CA ASN A 183 -29.45 -36.90 -24.44
C ASN A 183 -30.88 -37.40 -24.66
N THR A 184 -31.15 -37.92 -25.86
CA THR A 184 -32.34 -38.73 -26.11
C THR A 184 -32.25 -40.02 -25.30
N PRO A 185 -33.40 -40.59 -24.86
CA PRO A 185 -33.44 -41.68 -23.87
C PRO A 185 -32.67 -42.97 -24.25
N ASN A 186 -32.28 -43.13 -25.52
CA ASN A 186 -31.58 -44.32 -26.02
C ASN A 186 -30.08 -44.11 -26.26
N VAL A 187 -29.52 -42.94 -25.96
CA VAL A 187 -28.08 -42.67 -26.13
C VAL A 187 -27.36 -42.94 -24.82
N GLN A 188 -26.61 -44.05 -24.77
CA GLN A 188 -25.81 -44.48 -23.60
C GLN A 188 -24.31 -44.14 -23.74
N ARG A 189 -23.86 -43.74 -24.94
CA ARG A 189 -22.46 -43.41 -25.24
C ARG A 189 -22.35 -42.07 -25.95
N VAL A 190 -21.25 -41.37 -25.71
CA VAL A 190 -20.94 -40.12 -26.40
C VAL A 190 -20.56 -40.44 -27.86
N PRO A 191 -21.24 -39.87 -28.87
CA PRO A 191 -20.90 -40.10 -30.27
C PRO A 191 -19.46 -39.68 -30.57
N THR A 192 -18.73 -40.44 -31.38
CA THR A 192 -17.35 -40.09 -31.76
C THR A 192 -17.26 -38.97 -32.80
N ARG A 193 -18.33 -38.74 -33.58
CA ARG A 193 -18.30 -37.83 -34.74
C ARG A 193 -19.17 -36.59 -34.63
N SER A 194 -20.23 -36.60 -33.82
CA SER A 194 -21.19 -35.50 -33.77
C SER A 194 -21.84 -35.37 -32.39
N PHE A 195 -21.30 -34.46 -31.57
CA PHE A 195 -21.94 -33.98 -30.35
C PHE A 195 -21.55 -32.52 -30.09
N GLN A 196 -22.36 -31.82 -29.31
CA GLN A 196 -22.14 -30.40 -29.00
C GLN A 196 -21.84 -30.24 -27.51
N VAL A 197 -20.74 -29.55 -27.20
CA VAL A 197 -20.41 -29.17 -25.82
C VAL A 197 -20.72 -27.69 -25.62
N ARG A 198 -21.70 -27.42 -24.74
CA ARG A 198 -22.06 -26.06 -24.33
C ARG A 198 -21.44 -25.77 -22.98
N PHE A 199 -20.59 -24.75 -22.94
CA PHE A 199 -19.98 -24.25 -21.71
C PHE A 199 -20.86 -23.16 -21.14
N LEU A 200 -21.29 -23.34 -19.89
CA LEU A 200 -21.99 -22.32 -19.12
C LEU A 200 -21.03 -21.86 -18.05
N VAL A 201 -20.60 -20.62 -18.15
CA VAL A 201 -19.83 -19.98 -17.09
C VAL A 201 -20.84 -19.29 -16.19
N PRO A 202 -20.91 -19.63 -14.90
CA PRO A 202 -21.80 -18.92 -13.99
C PRO A 202 -21.43 -17.45 -14.02
N MET A 203 -22.38 -16.61 -14.44
CA MET A 203 -22.24 -15.17 -14.29
C MET A 203 -22.42 -14.87 -12.80
N GLU A 204 -21.47 -14.16 -12.19
CA GLU A 204 -21.62 -13.66 -10.83
C GLU A 204 -22.90 -12.81 -10.76
N ARG A 205 -23.75 -13.09 -9.77
CA ARG A 205 -24.86 -12.22 -9.36
C ARG A 205 -24.33 -11.14 -8.43
#